data_AF-A0A814E550-F1
#
_entry.id   AF-A0A814E550-F1
#
_cell.length_a   1.000
_cell.length_b   1.000
_cell.length_c   1.000
_cell.angle_alpha   90.00
_cell.angle_beta   90.00
_cell.angle_gamma   90.00
#
_symmetry.space_group_name_H-M   'P 1'
#
loop_
_entity.id
_entity.type
_entity.pdbx_description
1 polymer ?
#
loop_
_entity_poly.entity_id
_entity_poly.type
_entity_poly.pdbx_seq_one_letter_code
_entity_poly.pdbx_strand_id
1 'polypeptide(L)'
;MADSNDTIAELIHQLKSGAVLVKHKPSGKKYSRQFFLHEREGYITYDRSYKFHGKPRTYNLNDIDEVRTGFEAQTFDQLIKNRKLKSDDQDRAFSIIYDNHRKGVHCMAPDIKTRDAWVTGLQHLISQRSQKRQYHLIGEDNWILEFFHAADKNKSNTLSKWDHS
;
A
#
# COMPACT_ATOMS: atom_id res chain seq x y z
N MET A 1 26.70 -4.87 -13.08
CA MET A 1 25.76 -4.91 -11.94
C MET A 1 24.67 -3.90 -12.27
N ALA A 2 23.41 -4.32 -12.41
CA ALA A 2 22.33 -3.38 -12.71
C ALA A 2 22.18 -2.36 -11.57
N ASP A 3 21.86 -1.12 -11.88
CA ASP A 3 21.60 -0.11 -10.86
C ASP A 3 20.38 -0.53 -10.02
N SER A 4 20.44 -0.28 -8.72
CA SER A 4 19.33 -0.50 -7.79
C SER A 4 18.03 0.18 -8.25
N ASN A 5 18.15 1.35 -8.89
CA ASN A 5 17.01 2.07 -9.45
C ASN A 5 16.41 1.38 -10.68
N ASP A 6 17.24 0.84 -11.57
CA ASP A 6 16.78 0.08 -12.74
C ASP A 6 16.03 -1.18 -12.31
N THR A 7 16.52 -1.82 -11.24
CA THR A 7 15.88 -3.00 -10.65
C THR A 7 14.49 -2.66 -10.13
N ILE A 8 14.34 -1.56 -9.38
CA ILE A 8 13.03 -1.13 -8.88
C ILE A 8 12.09 -0.75 -10.02
N ALA A 9 12.56 0.00 -11.03
CA ALA A 9 11.73 0.40 -12.17
C ALA A 9 11.15 -0.82 -12.91
N GLU A 10 11.96 -1.87 -13.08
CA GLU A 10 11.52 -3.14 -13.66
C GLU A 10 10.45 -3.84 -12.79
N LEU A 11 10.62 -3.85 -11.47
CA LEU A 11 9.59 -4.40 -10.56
C LEU A 11 8.27 -3.63 -10.68
N ILE A 12 8.32 -2.30 -10.69
CA ILE A 12 7.12 -1.46 -10.84
C ILE A 12 6.45 -1.71 -12.20
N HIS A 13 7.24 -1.87 -13.27
CA HIS A 13 6.72 -2.21 -14.59
C HIS A 13 6.00 -3.59 -14.59
N GLN A 14 6.57 -4.59 -13.90
CA GLN A 14 5.93 -5.90 -13.74
C GLN A 14 4.59 -5.80 -12.98
N LEU A 15 4.53 -4.99 -11.92
CA LEU A 15 3.30 -4.79 -11.13
C LEU A 15 2.20 -4.10 -11.95
N LYS A 16 2.59 -3.16 -12.83
CA LYS A 16 1.66 -2.47 -13.76
C LYS A 16 1.17 -3.40 -14.86
N SER A 17 2.03 -4.28 -15.36
CA SER A 17 1.65 -5.35 -16.30
C SER A 17 0.67 -6.34 -15.66
N GLY A 18 0.73 -6.46 -14.33
CA GLY A 18 -0.20 -7.22 -13.52
C GLY A 18 0.16 -8.70 -13.42
N ALA A 19 -0.45 -9.39 -12.46
CA ALA A 19 -0.26 -10.82 -12.26
C ALA A 19 -1.53 -11.50 -11.77
N VAL A 20 -1.70 -12.78 -12.16
CA VAL A 20 -2.74 -13.63 -11.59
C VAL A 20 -2.29 -14.08 -10.20
N LEU A 21 -2.99 -13.63 -9.16
CA LEU A 21 -2.76 -14.06 -7.78
C LEU A 21 -3.97 -14.83 -7.26
N VAL A 22 -3.72 -15.87 -6.46
CA VAL A 22 -4.78 -16.60 -5.77
C VAL A 22 -5.04 -15.95 -4.43
N LYS A 23 -6.17 -15.28 -4.31
CA LYS A 23 -6.61 -14.69 -3.04
C LYS A 23 -7.26 -15.74 -2.15
N HIS A 24 -6.76 -15.87 -0.94
CA HIS A 24 -7.26 -16.79 0.08
C HIS A 24 -8.19 -16.09 1.09
N LYS A 25 -9.22 -16.81 1.54
CA LYS A 25 -10.11 -16.40 2.63
C LYS A 25 -9.96 -17.33 3.83
N PRO A 26 -10.24 -16.86 5.06
CA PRO A 26 -10.26 -17.70 6.26
C PRO A 26 -11.16 -18.95 6.12
N SER A 27 -12.30 -18.83 5.43
CA SER A 27 -13.18 -19.97 5.13
C SER A 27 -12.56 -21.02 4.18
N GLY A 28 -11.38 -20.74 3.63
CA GLY A 28 -10.70 -21.54 2.61
C GLY A 28 -11.30 -21.46 1.22
N LYS A 29 -12.21 -20.49 0.97
CA LYS A 29 -12.54 -20.09 -0.39
C LYS A 29 -11.32 -19.41 -1.03
N LYS A 30 -11.02 -19.78 -2.27
CA LYS A 30 -9.94 -19.21 -3.07
C LYS A 30 -10.47 -18.53 -4.31
N TYR A 31 -9.81 -17.47 -4.73
CA TYR A 31 -10.21 -16.66 -5.87
C TYR A 31 -8.99 -16.29 -6.70
N SER A 32 -8.88 -16.86 -7.90
CA SER A 32 -7.90 -16.41 -8.89
C SER A 32 -8.30 -15.03 -9.40
N ARG A 33 -7.38 -14.05 -9.34
CA ARG A 33 -7.63 -12.65 -9.66
C ARG A 33 -6.42 -12.05 -10.35
N GLN A 34 -6.67 -11.32 -11.43
CA GLN A 34 -5.66 -10.47 -12.05
C GLN A 34 -5.53 -9.20 -11.21
N PHE A 35 -4.38 -8.99 -10.59
CA PHE A 35 -4.06 -7.78 -9.85
C PHE A 35 -3.24 -6.84 -10.73
N PHE A 36 -3.49 -5.54 -10.62
CA PHE A 36 -2.74 -4.48 -11.30
C PHE A 36 -2.37 -3.37 -10.34
N LEU A 37 -1.20 -2.77 -10.56
CA LEU A 37 -0.79 -1.52 -9.93
C LEU A 37 -1.13 -0.34 -10.83
N HIS A 38 -1.85 0.63 -10.28
CA HIS A 38 -2.04 1.97 -10.84
C HIS A 38 -1.11 2.93 -10.10
N GLU A 39 0.15 2.97 -10.52
CA GLU A 39 1.23 3.66 -9.81
C GLU A 39 0.97 5.16 -9.63
N ARG A 40 0.53 5.83 -10.71
CA ARG A 40 0.31 7.30 -10.73
C ARG A 40 -0.86 7.68 -9.82
N GLU A 41 -1.94 6.93 -9.90
CA GLU A 41 -3.16 7.13 -9.12
C GLU A 41 -3.03 6.61 -7.69
N GLY A 42 -2.09 5.69 -7.48
CA GLY A 42 -1.73 5.21 -6.16
C GLY A 42 -2.64 4.17 -5.56
N TYR A 43 -3.08 3.22 -6.35
CA TYR A 43 -3.84 2.08 -5.83
C TYR A 43 -3.50 0.80 -6.57
N ILE A 44 -3.76 -0.33 -5.92
CA ILE A 44 -3.83 -1.64 -6.59
C ILE A 44 -5.29 -2.01 -6.83
N THR A 45 -5.57 -2.75 -7.91
CA THR A 45 -6.92 -3.21 -8.23
C THR A 45 -6.96 -4.68 -8.62
N TYR A 46 -8.13 -5.30 -8.49
CA TYR A 46 -8.48 -6.53 -9.19
C TYR A 46 -9.99 -6.59 -9.48
N ASP A 47 -10.36 -7.31 -10.53
CA ASP A 47 -11.77 -7.44 -10.90
C ASP A 47 -12.57 -8.32 -9.94
N ARG A 48 -13.84 -7.98 -9.76
CA ARG A 48 -14.77 -8.91 -9.11
C ARG A 48 -15.02 -10.10 -10.03
N SER A 49 -15.54 -11.20 -9.47
CA SER A 49 -15.96 -12.35 -10.27
C SER A 49 -16.91 -11.88 -11.37
N TYR A 50 -16.70 -12.31 -12.63
CA TYR A 50 -17.54 -11.99 -13.79
C TYR A 50 -19.05 -12.15 -13.54
N LYS A 51 -19.46 -13.07 -12.66
CA LYS A 51 -20.84 -13.26 -12.21
C LYS A 51 -21.48 -12.06 -11.50
N PHE A 52 -20.68 -11.07 -11.12
CA PHE A 52 -21.13 -9.84 -10.47
C PHE A 52 -20.52 -8.69 -11.26
N HIS A 53 -21.31 -8.02 -12.11
CA HIS A 53 -20.99 -6.80 -12.86
C HIS A 53 -20.64 -5.59 -11.96
N GLY A 54 -19.88 -5.81 -10.89
CA GLY A 54 -19.54 -4.83 -9.88
C GLY A 54 -18.19 -4.19 -10.17
N LYS A 55 -18.05 -2.94 -9.75
CA LYS A 55 -16.80 -2.17 -9.85
C LYS A 55 -15.60 -2.97 -9.30
N PRO A 56 -14.41 -2.82 -9.93
CA PRO A 56 -13.17 -3.42 -9.45
C PRO A 56 -12.92 -3.10 -7.98
N ARG A 57 -12.21 -4.00 -7.29
CA ARG A 57 -11.78 -3.77 -5.91
C ARG A 57 -10.47 -3.05 -5.91
N THR A 58 -10.46 -1.82 -5.37
CA THR A 58 -9.27 -0.99 -5.23
C THR A 58 -8.77 -0.95 -3.79
N TYR A 59 -7.45 -0.78 -3.62
CA TYR A 59 -6.78 -0.52 -2.34
C TYR A 59 -5.80 0.62 -2.55
N ASN A 60 -6.02 1.74 -1.87
CA ASN A 60 -5.12 2.89 -1.94
C ASN A 60 -3.81 2.54 -1.25
N LEU A 61 -2.67 2.84 -1.89
CA LEU A 61 -1.35 2.60 -1.33
C LEU A 61 -1.10 3.39 -0.03
N ASN A 62 -1.79 4.52 0.16
CA ASN A 62 -1.70 5.32 1.38
C ASN A 62 -2.47 4.70 2.56
N ASP A 63 -3.36 3.74 2.29
CA ASP A 63 -4.14 3.03 3.32
C ASP A 63 -3.52 1.65 3.66
N ILE A 64 -2.44 1.28 2.97
CA ILE A 64 -1.70 0.03 3.22
C ILE A 64 -0.68 0.31 4.32
N ASP A 65 -0.77 -0.48 5.39
CA ASP A 65 0.14 -0.36 6.53
C ASP A 65 1.47 -1.07 6.23
N GLU A 66 1.40 -2.26 5.63
CA GLU A 66 2.57 -3.08 5.33
C GLU A 66 2.26 -4.22 4.34
N VAL A 67 3.33 -4.82 3.82
CA VAL A 67 3.27 -6.06 3.05
C VAL A 67 4.18 -7.11 3.69
N ARG A 68 3.61 -8.25 4.05
CA ARG A 68 4.26 -9.35 4.77
C ARG A 68 4.48 -10.56 3.86
N THR A 69 5.60 -11.25 3.99
CA THR A 69 5.92 -12.48 3.24
C THR A 69 5.40 -13.72 3.97
N GLY A 70 5.20 -14.81 3.23
CA GLY A 70 4.91 -16.11 3.82
C GLY A 70 3.58 -16.19 4.55
N PHE A 71 3.56 -17.02 5.59
CA PHE A 71 2.35 -17.36 6.36
C PHE A 71 2.19 -16.55 7.64
N GLU A 72 2.64 -15.29 7.66
CA GLU A 72 2.57 -14.43 8.84
C GLU A 72 1.15 -13.97 9.23
N ALA A 73 0.15 -14.23 8.39
CA ALA A 73 -1.24 -13.90 8.69
C ALA A 73 -1.99 -15.12 9.23
N GLN A 74 -2.80 -14.92 10.27
CA GLN A 74 -3.66 -15.95 10.88
C GLN A 74 -4.53 -16.72 9.86
N THR A 75 -4.89 -16.07 8.75
CA THR A 75 -5.60 -16.72 7.63
C THR A 75 -4.82 -17.92 7.10
N PHE A 76 -3.50 -17.85 6.96
CA PHE A 76 -2.69 -18.95 6.45
C PHE A 76 -2.59 -20.10 7.47
N ASP A 77 -2.44 -19.81 8.76
CA ASP A 77 -2.45 -20.83 9.82
C ASP A 77 -3.72 -21.69 9.78
N GLN A 78 -4.88 -21.06 9.60
CA GLN A 78 -6.15 -21.77 9.49
C GLN A 78 -6.20 -22.66 8.24
N LEU A 79 -5.59 -22.23 7.14
CA LEU A 79 -5.56 -23.00 5.90
C LEU A 79 -4.62 -24.20 5.98
N ILE A 80 -3.47 -24.04 6.64
CA ILE A 80 -2.52 -25.13 6.92
C ILE A 80 -3.18 -26.16 7.84
N LYS A 81 -3.81 -25.71 8.94
CA LYS A 81 -4.55 -26.60 9.87
C LYS A 81 -5.64 -27.40 9.16
N ASN A 82 -6.32 -26.77 8.19
CA ASN A 82 -7.36 -27.40 7.39
C ASN A 82 -6.82 -28.16 6.16
N ARG A 83 -5.50 -28.37 6.06
CA ARG A 83 -4.81 -29.06 4.96
C ARG A 83 -5.11 -28.50 3.57
N LYS A 84 -5.44 -27.20 3.48
CA LYS A 84 -5.72 -26.49 2.23
C LYS A 84 -4.47 -25.89 1.59
N LEU A 85 -3.38 -25.79 2.34
CA LEU A 85 -2.06 -25.33 1.89
C LEU A 85 -0.99 -26.29 2.44
N LYS A 86 0.10 -26.42 1.70
CA LYS A 86 1.31 -27.13 2.15
C LYS A 86 2.32 -26.11 2.69
N SER A 87 3.27 -26.56 3.51
CA SER A 87 4.36 -25.70 3.99
C SER A 87 5.16 -25.09 2.85
N ASP A 88 5.41 -25.85 1.77
CA ASP A 88 6.14 -25.41 0.58
C ASP A 88 5.41 -24.29 -0.19
N ASP A 89 4.12 -24.04 0.08
CA ASP A 89 3.41 -22.93 -0.52
C ASP A 89 3.77 -21.57 0.12
N GLN A 90 4.50 -21.58 1.24
CA GLN A 90 4.89 -20.37 1.99
C GLN A 90 5.70 -19.39 1.13
N ASP A 91 6.61 -19.90 0.31
CA ASP A 91 7.50 -19.03 -0.48
C ASP A 91 6.79 -18.26 -1.60
N ARG A 92 5.53 -18.61 -1.88
CA ARG A 92 4.68 -17.90 -2.85
C ARG A 92 3.62 -17.04 -2.16
N ALA A 93 3.52 -17.11 -0.84
CA ALA A 93 2.50 -16.41 -0.08
C ALA A 93 2.97 -15.02 0.33
N PHE A 94 2.02 -14.08 0.37
CA PHE A 94 2.20 -12.77 0.97
C PHE A 94 0.87 -12.18 1.39
N SER A 95 0.90 -11.17 2.26
CA SER A 95 -0.29 -10.46 2.74
C SER A 95 -0.11 -8.96 2.60
N ILE A 96 -1.14 -8.29 2.07
CA ILE A 96 -1.25 -6.84 2.08
C ILE A 96 -2.14 -6.45 3.25
N ILE A 97 -1.58 -5.75 4.22
CA ILE A 97 -2.24 -5.37 5.47
C ILE A 97 -2.65 -3.90 5.37
N TYR A 98 -3.89 -3.60 5.75
CA TYR A 98 -4.48 -2.27 5.63
C TYR A 98 -5.49 -2.02 6.76
N ASP A 99 -5.94 -0.77 6.87
CA ASP A 99 -6.93 -0.34 7.87
C ASP A 99 -6.43 -0.51 9.32
N ASN A 100 -5.24 0.05 9.61
CA ASN A 100 -4.57 0.02 10.91
C ASN A 100 -4.31 -1.41 11.40
N HIS A 101 -3.76 -2.25 10.52
CA HIS A 101 -3.45 -3.66 10.76
C HIS A 101 -4.65 -4.57 11.06
N ARG A 102 -5.89 -4.09 10.84
CA ARG A 102 -7.12 -4.85 11.12
C ARG A 102 -7.56 -5.74 9.97
N LYS A 103 -7.18 -5.40 8.73
CA LYS A 103 -7.63 -6.12 7.54
C LYS A 103 -6.46 -6.56 6.68
N GLY A 104 -6.67 -7.67 5.96
CA GLY A 104 -5.66 -8.26 5.09
C GLY A 104 -6.23 -8.77 3.77
N VAL A 105 -5.44 -8.63 2.71
CA VAL A 105 -5.59 -9.39 1.46
C VAL A 105 -4.46 -10.40 1.40
N HIS A 106 -4.80 -11.68 1.55
CA HIS A 106 -3.85 -12.78 1.58
C HIS A 106 -3.79 -13.42 0.21
N CYS A 107 -2.62 -13.41 -0.41
CA CYS A 107 -2.39 -13.81 -1.78
C CYS A 107 -1.35 -14.93 -1.86
N MET A 108 -1.48 -15.73 -2.90
CA MET A 108 -0.48 -16.69 -3.33
C MET A 108 -0.13 -16.39 -4.80
N ALA A 109 1.13 -16.13 -5.05
CA ALA A 109 1.68 -15.91 -6.37
C ALA A 109 1.84 -17.25 -7.13
N PRO A 110 1.93 -17.21 -8.48
CA PRO A 110 2.22 -18.40 -9.26
C PRO A 110 3.60 -18.99 -8.92
N ASP A 111 4.58 -18.13 -8.66
CA ASP A 111 5.97 -18.47 -8.34
C ASP A 111 6.60 -17.46 -7.37
N ILE A 112 7.79 -17.80 -6.86
CA ILE A 112 8.54 -17.01 -5.88
C ILE A 112 8.94 -15.65 -6.48
N LYS A 113 9.38 -15.64 -7.75
CA LYS A 113 9.81 -14.42 -8.45
C LYS A 113 8.69 -13.38 -8.51
N THR A 114 7.48 -13.82 -8.84
CA THR A 114 6.29 -12.97 -8.87
C THR A 114 5.93 -12.50 -7.47
N ARG A 115 6.00 -13.37 -6.45
CA ARG A 115 5.80 -12.95 -5.05
C ARG A 115 6.78 -11.86 -4.66
N ASP A 116 8.06 -12.06 -4.92
CA ASP A 116 9.11 -11.10 -4.56
C ASP A 116 8.95 -9.77 -5.29
N ALA A 117 8.62 -9.81 -6.58
CA ALA A 117 8.33 -8.59 -7.33
C ALA A 117 7.19 -7.77 -6.69
N TRP A 118 6.08 -8.43 -6.33
CA TRP A 118 4.94 -7.80 -5.68
C TRP A 118 5.28 -7.26 -4.29
N VAL A 119 5.98 -8.03 -3.46
CA VAL A 119 6.35 -7.62 -2.11
C VAL A 119 7.32 -6.44 -2.16
N THR A 120 8.44 -6.57 -2.88
CA THR A 120 9.47 -5.54 -2.94
C THR A 120 8.95 -4.28 -3.62
N GLY A 121 8.21 -4.40 -4.73
CA GLY A 121 7.63 -3.25 -5.43
C GLY A 121 6.64 -2.48 -4.55
N LEU A 122 5.74 -3.17 -3.85
CA LEU A 122 4.77 -2.50 -2.98
C LEU A 122 5.43 -1.89 -1.74
N GLN A 123 6.36 -2.59 -1.07
CA GLN A 123 7.09 -2.06 0.09
C GLN A 123 7.84 -0.78 -0.28
N HIS A 124 8.46 -0.75 -1.46
CA HIS A 124 9.14 0.43 -1.96
C HIS A 124 8.19 1.61 -2.16
N LEU A 125 7.04 1.39 -2.81
CA LEU A 125 6.04 2.45 -3.04
C LEU A 125 5.45 2.99 -1.74
N ILE A 126 5.16 2.12 -0.78
CA ILE A 126 4.63 2.50 0.54
C ILE A 126 5.67 3.36 1.27
N SER A 127 6.93 2.91 1.31
CA SER A 127 8.03 3.66 1.94
C SER A 127 8.23 5.04 1.32
N GLN A 128 8.28 5.12 -0.02
CA GLN A 128 8.40 6.40 -0.73
C GLN A 128 7.25 7.37 -0.38
N ARG A 129 6.02 6.85 -0.31
CA ARG A 129 4.84 7.68 0.00
C ARG A 129 4.83 8.17 1.43
N SER A 130 5.20 7.30 2.38
CA SER A 130 5.36 7.68 3.77
C SER A 130 6.41 8.77 3.95
N GLN A 131 7.57 8.64 3.28
CA GLN A 131 8.63 9.66 3.31
C GLN A 131 8.14 11.00 2.71
N LYS A 132 7.48 10.98 1.55
CA LYS A 132 6.90 12.18 0.92
C LYS A 132 5.87 12.85 1.83
N ARG A 133 5.04 12.06 2.51
CA ARG A 133 4.05 12.58 3.47
C ARG A 133 4.73 13.22 4.68
N GLN A 134 5.74 12.57 5.25
CA GLN A 134 6.52 13.14 6.37
C GLN A 134 7.20 14.44 5.97
N TYR A 135 7.84 14.49 4.79
CA TYR A 135 8.46 15.71 4.28
C TYR A 135 7.45 16.85 4.09
N HIS A 136 6.26 16.53 3.55
CA HIS A 136 5.21 17.52 3.38
C HIS A 136 4.70 18.05 4.73
N LEU A 137 4.46 17.20 5.72
CA LEU A 137 4.02 17.62 7.06
C LEU A 137 5.06 18.54 7.73
N ILE A 138 6.35 18.16 7.69
CA ILE A 138 7.44 18.97 8.25
C ILE A 138 7.54 20.31 7.52
N GLY A 139 7.45 20.31 6.20
CA GLY A 139 7.44 21.53 5.40
C GLY A 139 6.21 22.40 5.65
N GLU A 140 5.06 21.78 5.92
CA GLU A 140 3.82 22.47 6.26
C GLU A 140 3.89 23.16 7.63
N ASP A 141 4.35 22.43 8.64
CA ASP A 141 4.55 22.95 9.98
C ASP A 141 5.58 24.09 9.98
N ASN A 142 6.63 23.98 9.16
CA ASN A 142 7.65 25.02 9.05
C ASN A 142 7.12 26.31 8.43
N TRP A 143 6.29 26.28 7.37
CA TRP A 143 5.73 27.52 6.83
C TRP A 143 4.73 28.17 7.79
N ILE A 144 3.99 27.37 8.58
CA ILE A 144 3.10 27.89 9.63
C ILE A 144 3.92 28.61 10.70
N LEU A 145 5.01 28.01 11.16
CA LEU A 145 5.92 28.63 12.14
C LEU A 145 6.58 29.89 11.59
N GLU A 146 7.04 29.89 10.33
CA GLU A 146 7.58 31.07 9.67
C GLU A 146 6.54 32.17 9.51
N PHE A 147 5.28 31.82 9.20
CA PHE A 147 4.17 32.77 9.14
C PHE A 147 3.88 33.38 10.51
N PHE A 148 3.83 32.58 11.58
CA PHE A 148 3.67 33.10 12.94
C PHE A 148 4.85 33.99 13.35
N HIS A 149 6.09 33.61 13.05
CA HIS A 149 7.27 34.43 13.31
C HIS A 149 7.33 35.71 12.47
N ALA A 150 6.81 35.68 11.24
CA ALA A 150 6.70 36.87 10.40
C ALA A 150 5.58 37.81 10.88
N ALA A 151 4.48 37.26 11.37
CA ALA A 151 3.38 38.02 11.97
C ALA A 151 3.76 38.65 13.31
N ASP A 152 4.54 37.94 14.14
CA ASP A 152 5.01 38.40 15.46
C ASP A 152 6.19 39.40 15.39
N LYS A 153 6.78 39.61 14.19
CA LYS A 153 7.78 40.67 13.97
C LYS A 153 7.18 42.08 13.89
N ASN A 154 5.86 42.20 13.80
CA ASN A 154 5.20 43.49 13.96
C ASN A 154 4.95 43.73 15.45
N LYS A 155 5.92 44.36 16.12
CA LYS A 155 5.80 44.93 17.48
C LYS A 155 4.75 46.06 17.58
N SER A 156 3.69 46.05 16.78
CA SER A 156 2.51 46.87 17.05
C SER A 156 1.66 46.13 18.07
N ASN A 157 1.83 46.49 19.34
CA ASN A 157 1.05 45.99 20.47
C ASN A 157 -0.41 46.49 20.45
N THR A 158 -1.04 46.55 19.28
CA THR A 158 -2.41 47.05 19.09
C THR A 158 -3.12 46.25 18.00
N LEU A 159 -4.25 45.62 18.38
CA LEU A 159 -5.35 45.35 17.46
C LEU A 159 -6.09 46.69 17.33
N SER A 160 -5.88 47.42 16.23
CA SER A 160 -6.73 48.57 15.93
C SER A 160 -8.15 48.06 15.68
N LYS A 161 -9.05 48.36 16.64
CA LYS A 161 -10.49 48.21 16.43
C LYS A 161 -10.90 49.10 15.25
N TRP A 162 -11.78 48.55 14.42
CA TRP A 162 -12.42 49.22 13.30
C TRP A 162 -13.06 50.54 13.71
N ASP A 163 -12.56 51.65 13.18
CA ASP A 163 -13.26 52.93 13.20
C ASP A 163 -14.38 52.88 12.17
N HIS A 164 -15.63 53.07 12.62
CA HIS A 164 -16.72 53.50 11.77
C HIS A 164 -16.88 55.01 11.98
N SER A 165 -16.81 55.70 10.84
CA SER A 165 -17.09 57.12 10.56
C SER A 165 -18.26 57.73 11.35
#